data_AF-A0A662LN11-F1
#
_entry.id   AF-A0A662LN11-F1
#
_cell.length_a   1.000
_cell.length_b   1.000
_cell.length_c   1.000
_cell.angle_alpha   90.00
_cell.angle_beta   90.00
_cell.angle_gamma   90.00
#
_symmetry.space_group_name_H-M   'P 1'
#
loop_
_entity.id
_entity.type
_entity.pdbx_description
1 polymer ?
#
loop_
_entity_poly.entity_id
_entity_poly.type
_entity_poly.pdbx_seq_one_letter_code
_entity_poly.pdbx_strand_id
1 'polypeptide(L)'
;MYLNKDEEAMLNGEHGEVTQRLFRLLVRLGEIYNAENMITVGSVQVAGVSYKSVDDPGLAFLEDLSKQNAKVKVLTFLNPAGMDLEAWEEIGFPKDFAKNQLRIMDAFKKMGIVITSTCTPYLAGNLPRFREHIAWSESSAVSFSNSVIGARTNREGGPSALAAAICGRTPNYGLHLWENRQPTIAIHVDAELTYAADYGALGYHVGKQIKNKIPYFTGIKDANTDLLKALGAAMAASGAVALYHIEDLTPEADLVESKDLEKITVSKNDISDTYNTLNKGSDPDIVI
;
A
#
# COMPACT_ATOMS: atom_id res chain seq x y z
N MET A 1 16.45 -16.64 10.03
CA MET A 1 15.73 -16.69 8.74
C MET A 1 16.26 -17.85 7.93
N TYR A 2 15.38 -18.77 7.51
CA TYR A 2 15.66 -19.90 6.65
C TYR A 2 15.46 -19.51 5.19
N LEU A 3 16.43 -19.84 4.35
CA LEU A 3 16.38 -19.64 2.91
C LEU A 3 16.34 -21.01 2.22
N ASN A 4 15.53 -21.14 1.18
CA ASN A 4 15.60 -22.31 0.30
C ASN A 4 16.76 -22.21 -0.69
N LYS A 5 17.03 -23.27 -1.45
CA LYS A 5 18.16 -23.33 -2.39
C LYS A 5 18.18 -22.20 -3.43
N ASP A 6 17.02 -21.81 -3.96
CA ASP A 6 16.89 -20.72 -4.95
C ASP A 6 17.19 -19.36 -4.30
N GLU A 7 16.74 -19.15 -3.06
CA GLU A 7 17.03 -17.96 -2.28
C GLU A 7 18.51 -17.87 -1.86
N GLU A 8 19.13 -18.99 -1.47
CA GLU A 8 20.57 -19.08 -1.22
C GLU A 8 21.37 -18.76 -2.49
N ALA A 9 20.96 -19.30 -3.65
CA ALA A 9 21.57 -19.01 -4.94
C ALA A 9 21.46 -17.51 -5.29
N MET A 10 20.30 -16.88 -5.04
CA MET A 10 20.15 -15.42 -5.18
C MET A 10 21.14 -14.66 -4.28
N LEU A 11 21.28 -15.05 -3.02
CA LEU A 11 22.20 -14.41 -2.07
C LEU A 11 23.68 -14.61 -2.42
N ASN A 12 24.01 -15.75 -3.03
CA ASN A 12 25.36 -16.09 -3.51
C ASN A 12 25.71 -15.43 -4.85
N GLY A 13 24.74 -14.82 -5.54
CA GLY A 13 24.95 -14.07 -6.78
C GLY A 13 24.82 -14.91 -8.05
N GLU A 14 24.29 -16.12 -7.96
CA GLU A 14 24.06 -17.00 -9.12
C GLU A 14 22.99 -16.45 -10.08
N HIS A 15 22.13 -15.54 -9.58
CA HIS A 15 21.12 -14.82 -10.37
C HIS A 15 21.56 -13.40 -10.77
N GLY A 16 22.87 -13.13 -10.74
CA GLY A 16 23.47 -11.84 -11.09
C GLY A 16 23.55 -10.84 -9.92
N GLU A 17 24.43 -9.86 -10.10
CA GLU A 17 24.81 -8.90 -9.05
C GLU A 17 23.63 -8.05 -8.54
N VAL A 18 22.75 -7.59 -9.44
CA VAL A 18 21.56 -6.82 -9.05
C VAL A 18 20.65 -7.64 -8.14
N THR A 19 20.33 -8.87 -8.53
CA THR A 19 19.49 -9.77 -7.73
C THR A 19 20.15 -10.03 -6.38
N GLN A 20 21.47 -10.26 -6.36
CA GLN A 20 22.21 -10.46 -5.11
C GLN A 20 22.09 -9.28 -4.16
N ARG A 21 22.31 -8.06 -4.68
CA ARG A 21 22.27 -6.82 -3.91
C ARG A 21 20.88 -6.58 -3.31
N LEU A 22 19.84 -6.73 -4.13
CA LEU A 22 18.45 -6.50 -3.72
C LEU A 22 17.92 -7.63 -2.83
N PHE A 23 18.30 -8.87 -3.08
CA PHE A 23 17.92 -9.99 -2.22
C PHE A 23 18.58 -9.85 -0.83
N ARG A 24 19.84 -9.40 -0.76
CA ARG A 24 20.49 -9.07 0.51
C ARG A 24 19.73 -8.01 1.31
N LEU A 25 19.15 -7.00 0.65
CA LEU A 25 18.28 -6.02 1.30
C LEU A 25 17.06 -6.71 1.93
N LEU A 26 16.37 -7.58 1.20
CA LEU A 26 15.23 -8.34 1.73
C LEU A 26 15.65 -9.23 2.90
N VAL A 27 16.79 -9.92 2.81
CA VAL A 27 17.32 -10.76 3.90
C VAL A 27 17.54 -9.92 5.16
N ARG A 28 18.15 -8.74 5.04
CA ARG A 28 18.35 -7.82 6.18
C ARG A 28 17.03 -7.33 6.76
N LEU A 29 16.04 -7.01 5.93
CA LEU A 29 14.69 -6.66 6.42
C LEU A 29 14.05 -7.84 7.16
N GLY A 30 14.17 -9.05 6.63
CA GLY A 30 13.71 -10.27 7.30
C GLY A 30 14.36 -10.45 8.67
N GLU A 31 15.66 -10.25 8.79
CA GLU A 31 16.36 -10.28 10.08
C GLU A 31 15.85 -9.21 11.06
N ILE A 32 15.67 -7.96 10.60
CA ILE A 32 15.17 -6.84 11.42
C ILE A 32 13.77 -7.14 11.97
N TYR A 33 12.89 -7.72 11.15
CA TYR A 33 11.52 -8.05 11.53
C TYR A 33 11.34 -9.46 12.08
N ASN A 34 12.44 -10.19 12.34
CA ASN A 34 12.43 -11.58 12.80
C ASN A 34 11.61 -12.52 11.92
N ALA A 35 11.60 -12.31 10.60
CA ALA A 35 10.97 -13.20 9.65
C ALA A 35 11.64 -14.58 9.69
N GLU A 36 10.83 -15.63 9.80
CA GLU A 36 11.33 -17.00 9.80
C GLU A 36 11.84 -17.41 8.43
N ASN A 37 11.14 -17.02 7.36
CA ASN A 37 11.42 -17.41 5.98
C ASN A 37 11.03 -16.30 4.98
N MET A 38 11.32 -16.55 3.70
CA MET A 38 10.82 -15.76 2.58
C MET A 38 9.53 -16.39 2.01
N ILE A 39 8.68 -15.56 1.41
CA ILE A 39 7.47 -15.97 0.71
C ILE A 39 7.47 -15.43 -0.72
N THR A 40 6.83 -16.17 -1.63
CA THR A 40 6.58 -15.69 -3.01
C THR A 40 5.51 -14.63 -3.01
N VAL A 41 5.67 -13.61 -3.86
CA VAL A 41 4.65 -12.58 -4.07
C VAL A 41 4.03 -12.72 -5.46
N GLY A 42 2.70 -12.56 -5.58
CA GLY A 42 2.00 -12.67 -6.86
C GLY A 42 1.99 -11.36 -7.66
N SER A 43 2.02 -10.22 -6.98
CA SER A 43 2.23 -8.91 -7.61
C SER A 43 2.93 -7.92 -6.68
N VAL A 44 3.44 -6.84 -7.27
CA VAL A 44 4.12 -5.76 -6.57
C VAL A 44 3.57 -4.40 -7.01
N GLN A 45 3.55 -3.44 -6.10
CA GLN A 45 3.34 -2.03 -6.43
C GLN A 45 4.47 -1.19 -5.84
N VAL A 46 5.27 -0.58 -6.72
CA VAL A 46 6.46 0.18 -6.34
C VAL A 46 6.09 1.64 -6.03
N ALA A 47 6.54 2.14 -4.88
CA ALA A 47 6.56 3.57 -4.53
C ALA A 47 7.94 4.20 -4.78
N GLY A 48 8.11 5.48 -4.45
CA GLY A 48 9.35 6.21 -4.77
C GLY A 48 9.45 6.51 -6.26
N VAL A 49 8.33 6.94 -6.85
CA VAL A 49 8.19 7.16 -8.28
C VAL A 49 8.40 8.63 -8.65
N SER A 50 8.03 9.53 -7.75
CA SER A 50 8.13 10.97 -7.96
C SER A 50 9.57 11.44 -7.78
N TYR A 51 10.10 12.22 -8.74
CA TYR A 51 11.41 12.86 -8.61
C TYR A 51 11.47 13.75 -7.36
N LYS A 52 10.35 14.37 -6.96
CA LYS A 52 10.25 15.15 -5.70
C LYS A 52 10.57 14.31 -4.46
N SER A 53 10.28 13.01 -4.50
CA SER A 53 10.45 12.10 -3.36
C SER A 53 11.80 11.38 -3.34
N VAL A 54 12.38 11.12 -4.52
CA VAL A 54 13.59 10.29 -4.63
C VAL A 54 14.85 11.08 -5.01
N ASP A 55 14.65 12.25 -5.61
CA ASP A 55 15.68 13.19 -6.03
C ASP A 55 16.79 12.51 -6.88
N ASP A 56 17.92 13.20 -7.07
CA ASP A 56 19.06 12.69 -7.83
C ASP A 56 19.59 11.33 -7.35
N PRO A 57 19.69 11.03 -6.03
CA PRO A 57 20.18 9.73 -5.58
C PRO A 57 19.28 8.57 -6.00
N GLY A 58 17.96 8.75 -5.91
CA GLY A 58 17.02 7.71 -6.32
C GLY A 58 16.95 7.55 -7.83
N LEU A 59 17.03 8.64 -8.60
CA LEU A 59 17.17 8.58 -10.05
C LEU A 59 18.44 7.80 -10.45
N ALA A 60 19.59 8.13 -9.86
CA ALA A 60 20.85 7.44 -10.12
C ALA A 60 20.76 5.95 -9.78
N PHE A 61 20.12 5.60 -8.66
CA PHE A 61 19.88 4.22 -8.26
C PHE A 61 19.03 3.44 -9.27
N LEU A 62 17.93 4.04 -9.76
CA LEU A 62 17.05 3.39 -10.74
C LEU A 62 17.73 3.24 -12.11
N GLU A 63 18.50 4.25 -12.54
CA GLU A 63 19.28 4.17 -13.78
C GLU A 63 20.40 3.13 -13.69
N ASP A 64 21.05 2.99 -12.53
CA ASP A 64 22.06 1.94 -12.29
C ASP A 64 21.46 0.54 -12.47
N LEU A 65 20.34 0.27 -11.79
CA LEU A 65 19.61 -1.00 -11.93
C LEU A 65 19.19 -1.27 -13.37
N SER A 66 18.64 -0.26 -14.05
CA SER A 66 18.20 -0.39 -15.44
C SER A 66 19.37 -0.64 -16.40
N LYS A 67 20.54 0.01 -16.22
CA LYS A 67 21.74 -0.19 -17.04
C LYS A 67 22.32 -1.59 -16.90
N GLN A 68 22.14 -2.20 -15.73
CA GLN A 68 22.53 -3.58 -15.45
C GLN A 68 21.49 -4.62 -15.91
N ASN A 69 20.52 -4.21 -16.74
CA ASN A 69 19.46 -5.07 -17.29
C ASN A 69 18.62 -5.78 -16.23
N ALA A 70 18.42 -5.17 -15.06
CA ALA A 70 17.50 -5.68 -14.05
C ALA A 70 16.09 -5.87 -14.65
N LYS A 71 15.42 -6.96 -14.30
CA LYS A 71 14.04 -7.25 -14.73
C LYS A 71 13.21 -7.69 -13.54
N VAL A 72 11.97 -7.23 -13.49
CA VAL A 72 10.99 -7.74 -12.53
C VAL A 72 10.57 -9.17 -12.92
N LYS A 73 10.36 -10.03 -11.92
CA LYS A 73 9.91 -11.42 -12.09
C LYS A 73 8.39 -11.59 -12.03
N VAL A 74 7.69 -10.60 -11.48
CA VAL A 74 6.24 -10.65 -11.20
C VAL A 74 5.55 -9.39 -11.69
N LEU A 75 4.23 -9.43 -11.86
CA LEU A 75 3.45 -8.27 -12.29
C LEU A 75 3.72 -7.10 -11.35
N THR A 76 4.26 -6.01 -11.90
CA THR A 76 4.69 -4.86 -11.10
C THR A 76 4.03 -3.59 -11.63
N PHE A 77 3.21 -2.97 -10.79
CA PHE A 77 2.55 -1.70 -11.06
C PHE A 77 3.30 -0.56 -10.38
N LEU A 78 3.04 0.66 -10.85
CA LEU A 78 3.73 1.86 -10.42
C LEU A 78 2.76 2.84 -9.76
N ASN A 79 3.18 3.36 -8.59
CA ASN A 79 2.51 4.50 -7.96
C ASN A 79 2.53 5.75 -8.85
N PRO A 80 1.71 6.77 -8.56
CA PRO A 80 1.66 7.99 -9.35
C PRO A 80 3.03 8.67 -9.49
N ALA A 81 3.28 9.18 -10.69
CA ALA A 81 4.43 10.02 -10.96
C ALA A 81 4.30 11.39 -10.26
N GLY A 82 5.41 12.12 -10.16
CA GLY A 82 5.43 13.45 -9.54
C GLY A 82 4.75 14.56 -10.34
N MET A 83 4.25 14.24 -11.53
CA MET A 83 3.56 15.13 -12.46
C MET A 83 2.74 14.29 -13.44
N ASP A 84 1.88 14.96 -14.21
CA ASP A 84 1.29 14.37 -15.41
C ASP A 84 2.40 13.96 -16.40
N LEU A 85 2.25 12.84 -17.10
CA LEU A 85 3.30 12.35 -18.01
C LEU A 85 3.17 12.92 -19.43
N GLU A 86 2.02 13.50 -19.77
CA GLU A 86 1.66 13.98 -21.11
C GLU A 86 1.48 15.50 -21.14
N ALA A 87 0.66 16.04 -20.22
CA ALA A 87 0.25 17.45 -20.18
C ALA A 87 1.09 18.32 -19.22
N TRP A 88 2.25 17.85 -18.75
CA TRP A 88 3.06 18.56 -17.75
C TRP A 88 3.49 19.96 -18.19
N GLU A 89 3.72 20.19 -19.50
CA GLU A 89 4.05 21.52 -20.04
C GLU A 89 2.88 22.50 -19.90
N GLU A 90 1.67 22.04 -20.22
CA GLU A 90 0.44 22.84 -20.14
C GLU A 90 0.08 23.17 -18.68
N ILE A 91 0.26 22.20 -17.78
CA ILE A 91 0.05 22.37 -16.33
C ILE A 91 1.14 23.26 -15.70
N GLY A 92 2.26 23.50 -16.41
CA GLY A 92 3.30 24.43 -15.98
C GLY A 92 4.37 23.82 -15.07
N PHE A 93 4.64 22.51 -15.18
CA PHE A 93 5.74 21.89 -14.44
C PHE A 93 7.12 22.37 -14.94
N PRO A 94 8.11 22.58 -14.04
CA PRO A 94 9.46 22.95 -14.44
C PRO A 94 10.11 21.91 -15.36
N LYS A 95 10.75 22.36 -16.46
CA LYS A 95 11.35 21.47 -17.46
C LYS A 95 12.40 20.51 -16.89
N ASP A 96 13.22 20.97 -15.95
CA ASP A 96 14.24 20.12 -15.33
C ASP A 96 13.62 19.02 -14.46
N PHE A 97 12.56 19.35 -13.71
CA PHE A 97 11.78 18.37 -12.96
C PHE A 97 11.18 17.32 -13.90
N ALA A 98 10.55 17.77 -14.99
CA ALA A 98 9.91 16.89 -15.94
C ALA A 98 10.90 15.95 -16.63
N LYS A 99 12.06 16.48 -17.05
CA LYS A 99 13.14 15.68 -17.64
C LYS A 99 13.60 14.57 -16.69
N ASN A 100 13.81 14.89 -15.41
CA ASN A 100 14.24 13.90 -14.43
C ASN A 100 13.14 12.89 -14.09
N GLN A 101 11.88 13.33 -14.00
CA GLN A 101 10.74 12.42 -13.84
C GLN A 101 10.61 11.43 -15.02
N LEU A 102 10.77 11.89 -16.26
CA LEU A 102 10.69 11.02 -17.44
C LEU A 102 11.84 10.02 -17.50
N ARG A 103 13.04 10.37 -17.03
CA ARG A 103 14.17 9.43 -16.87
C ARG A 103 13.85 8.32 -15.86
N ILE A 104 13.17 8.66 -14.75
CA ILE A 104 12.66 7.65 -13.80
C ILE A 104 11.68 6.71 -14.51
N MET A 105 10.75 7.22 -15.31
CA MET A 105 9.78 6.39 -16.04
C MET A 105 10.45 5.45 -17.03
N ASP A 106 11.46 5.94 -17.76
CA ASP A 106 12.24 5.14 -18.69
C ASP A 106 13.00 4.00 -17.98
N ALA A 107 13.61 4.28 -16.82
CA ALA A 107 14.28 3.25 -16.02
C ALA A 107 13.31 2.15 -15.57
N PHE A 108 12.13 2.50 -15.05
CA PHE A 108 11.11 1.52 -14.67
C PHE A 108 10.60 0.71 -15.88
N LYS A 109 10.34 1.38 -17.01
CA LYS A 109 9.89 0.72 -18.25
C LYS A 109 10.93 -0.29 -18.75
N LYS A 110 12.21 0.09 -18.73
CA LYS A 110 13.33 -0.81 -19.08
C LYS A 110 13.43 -2.01 -18.14
N MET A 111 13.03 -1.90 -16.88
CA MET A 111 12.96 -3.03 -15.94
C MET A 111 11.72 -3.93 -16.14
N GLY A 112 10.81 -3.58 -17.05
CA GLY A 112 9.59 -4.35 -17.34
C GLY A 112 8.40 -4.00 -16.43
N ILE A 113 8.45 -2.85 -15.76
CA ILE A 113 7.38 -2.38 -14.88
C ILE A 113 6.30 -1.69 -15.72
N VAL A 114 5.04 -1.94 -15.38
CA VAL A 114 3.89 -1.29 -16.04
C VAL A 114 3.75 0.13 -15.48
N ILE A 115 3.84 1.13 -16.35
CA ILE A 115 3.73 2.55 -15.99
C ILE A 115 2.26 2.93 -15.79
N THR A 116 1.64 2.37 -14.76
CA THR A 116 0.22 2.59 -14.43
C THR A 116 -0.03 3.94 -13.76
N SER A 117 0.99 4.50 -13.10
CA SER A 117 0.94 5.77 -12.37
C SER A 117 -0.34 5.95 -11.53
N THR A 118 -0.71 4.93 -10.74
CA THR A 118 -1.96 4.92 -9.97
C THR A 118 -1.77 4.44 -8.54
N CYS A 119 -2.48 5.09 -7.61
CA CYS A 119 -2.61 4.64 -6.23
C CYS A 119 -3.67 3.54 -6.06
N THR A 120 -4.49 3.28 -7.08
CA THR A 120 -5.60 2.32 -7.05
C THR A 120 -5.38 1.17 -8.05
N PRO A 121 -4.33 0.35 -7.89
CA PRO A 121 -3.96 -0.69 -8.85
C PRO A 121 -5.08 -1.72 -9.10
N TYR A 122 -5.91 -1.95 -8.09
CA TYR A 122 -7.09 -2.81 -8.13
C TYR A 122 -8.22 -2.31 -9.04
N LEU A 123 -8.29 -1.01 -9.33
CA LEU A 123 -9.20 -0.45 -10.34
C LEU A 123 -8.57 -0.45 -11.75
N ALA A 124 -7.25 -0.64 -11.83
CA ALA A 124 -6.48 -0.67 -13.07
C ALA A 124 -6.13 -2.11 -13.52
N GLY A 125 -6.84 -3.12 -13.01
CA GLY A 125 -6.73 -4.51 -13.46
C GLY A 125 -5.77 -5.41 -12.66
N ASN A 126 -5.08 -4.91 -11.63
CA ASN A 126 -4.32 -5.76 -10.71
C ASN A 126 -5.13 -6.02 -9.43
N LEU A 127 -5.94 -7.07 -9.45
CA LEU A 127 -6.79 -7.51 -8.34
C LEU A 127 -6.32 -8.88 -7.80
N PRO A 128 -5.49 -8.91 -6.74
CA PRO A 128 -5.01 -10.15 -6.12
C PRO A 128 -6.13 -11.00 -5.53
N ARG A 129 -5.86 -12.29 -5.36
CA ARG A 129 -6.81 -13.25 -4.77
C ARG A 129 -6.81 -13.19 -3.25
N PHE A 130 -7.87 -13.71 -2.64
CA PHE A 130 -7.95 -13.91 -1.21
C PHE A 130 -6.75 -14.73 -0.70
N ARG A 131 -6.08 -14.23 0.34
CA ARG A 131 -4.85 -14.76 0.96
C ARG A 131 -3.62 -14.80 0.07
N GLU A 132 -3.67 -14.20 -1.13
CA GLU A 132 -2.48 -14.05 -1.95
C GLU A 132 -1.49 -13.07 -1.28
N HIS A 133 -0.22 -13.47 -1.24
CA HIS A 133 0.84 -12.59 -0.75
C HIS A 133 1.30 -11.66 -1.88
N ILE A 134 1.35 -10.37 -1.59
CA ILE A 134 1.78 -9.30 -2.52
C ILE A 134 2.74 -8.35 -1.78
N ALA A 135 3.48 -7.53 -2.51
CA ALA A 135 4.34 -6.49 -1.92
C ALA A 135 3.92 -5.12 -2.46
N TRP A 136 2.95 -4.47 -1.80
CA TRP A 136 2.41 -3.18 -2.23
C TRP A 136 2.84 -2.05 -1.31
N SER A 137 3.22 -0.92 -1.89
CA SER A 137 3.68 0.26 -1.13
C SER A 137 2.61 1.31 -0.86
N GLU A 138 1.59 1.44 -1.73
CA GLU A 138 0.60 2.51 -1.56
C GLU A 138 -0.26 2.29 -0.31
N SER A 139 -0.20 3.26 0.59
CA SER A 139 -0.91 3.33 1.85
C SER A 139 -2.38 2.90 1.78
N SER A 140 -3.13 3.48 0.85
CA SER A 140 -4.56 3.19 0.66
C SER A 140 -4.79 1.82 0.02
N ALA A 141 -3.94 1.42 -0.94
CA ALA A 141 -4.01 0.12 -1.59
C ALA A 141 -3.65 -1.03 -0.65
N VAL A 142 -2.73 -0.82 0.29
CA VAL A 142 -2.40 -1.75 1.37
C VAL A 142 -3.64 -2.00 2.24
N SER A 143 -4.29 -0.92 2.72
CA SER A 143 -5.51 -1.02 3.53
C SER A 143 -6.65 -1.74 2.79
N PHE A 144 -6.85 -1.40 1.50
CA PHE A 144 -7.81 -2.08 0.64
C PHE A 144 -7.47 -3.57 0.45
N SER A 145 -6.22 -3.87 0.10
CA SER A 145 -5.78 -5.24 -0.22
C SER A 145 -5.94 -6.16 0.99
N ASN A 146 -5.57 -5.69 2.18
CA ASN A 146 -5.66 -6.45 3.41
C ASN A 146 -7.11 -6.65 3.86
N SER A 147 -7.96 -5.64 3.73
CA SER A 147 -9.29 -5.63 4.38
C SER A 147 -10.43 -6.02 3.45
N VAL A 148 -10.42 -5.50 2.21
CA VAL A 148 -11.55 -5.63 1.28
C VAL A 148 -11.47 -6.92 0.46
N ILE A 149 -10.26 -7.32 0.07
CA ILE A 149 -10.05 -8.55 -0.74
C ILE A 149 -9.29 -9.64 0.03
N GLY A 150 -8.81 -9.35 1.25
CA GLY A 150 -8.10 -10.30 2.10
C GLY A 150 -6.78 -10.82 1.52
N ALA A 151 -6.16 -10.09 0.59
CA ALA A 151 -4.77 -10.31 0.20
C ALA A 151 -3.84 -9.90 1.35
N ARG A 152 -2.55 -10.24 1.27
CA ARG A 152 -1.61 -10.07 2.38
C ARG A 152 -0.42 -9.26 1.95
N THR A 153 -0.26 -8.07 2.54
CA THR A 153 0.90 -7.21 2.33
C THR A 153 1.20 -6.38 3.57
N ASN A 154 2.48 -6.14 3.79
CA ASN A 154 2.92 -5.04 4.63
C ASN A 154 2.85 -3.71 3.86
N ARG A 155 3.09 -2.59 4.55
CA ARG A 155 3.35 -1.31 3.90
C ARG A 155 4.81 -1.30 3.43
N GLU A 156 5.04 -1.69 2.20
CA GLU A 156 6.39 -1.82 1.64
C GLU A 156 7.04 -0.46 1.35
N GLY A 157 8.34 -0.35 1.62
CA GLY A 157 9.13 0.80 1.18
C GLY A 157 9.44 0.74 -0.31
N GLY A 158 9.76 1.87 -0.94
CA GLY A 158 10.11 1.91 -2.38
C GLY A 158 11.23 0.93 -2.76
N PRO A 159 12.39 0.95 -2.05
CA PRO A 159 13.47 0.00 -2.31
C PRO A 159 13.11 -1.47 -2.02
N SER A 160 12.32 -1.76 -0.96
CA SER A 160 11.94 -3.14 -0.62
C SER A 160 10.93 -3.70 -1.62
N ALA A 161 9.95 -2.90 -2.06
CA ALA A 161 9.02 -3.28 -3.12
C ALA A 161 9.75 -3.56 -4.44
N LEU A 162 10.68 -2.69 -4.86
CA LEU A 162 11.46 -2.93 -6.09
C LEU A 162 12.34 -4.20 -5.96
N ALA A 163 12.94 -4.42 -4.79
CA ALA A 163 13.66 -5.66 -4.52
C ALA A 163 12.73 -6.89 -4.59
N ALA A 164 11.52 -6.79 -4.05
CA ALA A 164 10.53 -7.86 -4.10
C ALA A 164 10.07 -8.14 -5.54
N ALA A 165 9.92 -7.11 -6.37
CA ALA A 165 9.59 -7.27 -7.79
C ALA A 165 10.67 -8.02 -8.56
N ILE A 166 11.94 -7.69 -8.33
CA ILE A 166 13.09 -8.31 -9.02
C ILE A 166 13.36 -9.72 -8.50
N CYS A 167 13.20 -9.95 -7.19
CA CYS A 167 13.46 -11.25 -6.59
C CYS A 167 12.26 -12.20 -6.69
N GLY A 168 11.03 -11.67 -6.83
CA GLY A 168 9.78 -12.42 -6.75
C GLY A 168 9.44 -12.87 -5.32
N ARG A 169 10.05 -12.25 -4.30
CA ARG A 169 10.00 -12.68 -2.90
C ARG A 169 9.88 -11.49 -1.96
N THR A 170 9.27 -11.68 -0.80
CA THR A 170 9.34 -10.75 0.33
C THR A 170 9.54 -11.54 1.64
N PRO A 171 10.14 -10.97 2.69
CA PRO A 171 10.24 -11.65 3.98
C PRO A 171 8.85 -11.89 4.58
N ASN A 172 8.66 -13.04 5.22
CA ASN A 172 7.39 -13.42 5.82
C ASN A 172 7.26 -12.86 7.25
N TYR A 173 6.74 -11.64 7.36
CA TYR A 173 6.53 -10.96 8.63
C TYR A 173 5.27 -10.08 8.59
N GLY A 174 4.93 -9.49 9.74
CA GLY A 174 3.85 -8.51 9.83
C GLY A 174 2.53 -9.09 9.34
N LEU A 175 1.82 -8.38 8.47
CA LEU A 175 0.47 -8.74 7.99
C LEU A 175 0.44 -9.91 7.00
N HIS A 176 1.59 -10.49 6.66
CA HIS A 176 1.64 -11.80 6.01
C HIS A 176 1.28 -12.95 6.97
N LEU A 177 1.54 -12.76 8.26
CA LEU A 177 1.30 -13.72 9.33
C LEU A 177 -0.12 -13.56 9.88
N TRP A 178 -0.83 -14.67 10.11
CA TRP A 178 -2.24 -14.67 10.52
C TRP A 178 -2.44 -14.06 11.91
N GLU A 179 -1.55 -14.41 12.84
CA GLU A 179 -1.50 -13.95 14.21
C GLU A 179 -1.39 -12.42 14.32
N ASN A 180 -0.76 -11.76 13.35
CA ASN A 180 -0.60 -10.30 13.32
C ASN A 180 -1.78 -9.57 12.67
N ARG A 181 -2.79 -10.31 12.19
CA ARG A 181 -3.99 -9.75 11.54
C ARG A 181 -5.18 -9.63 12.49
N GLN A 182 -5.03 -10.03 13.75
CA GLN A 182 -6.08 -9.95 14.74
C GLN A 182 -6.38 -8.48 15.10
N PRO A 183 -7.67 -8.12 15.26
CA PRO A 183 -8.03 -6.78 15.70
C PRO A 183 -7.55 -6.53 17.12
N THR A 184 -7.22 -5.27 17.39
CA THR A 184 -6.75 -4.82 18.72
C THR A 184 -7.70 -3.82 19.35
N ILE A 185 -8.76 -3.41 18.63
CA ILE A 185 -9.75 -2.46 19.11
C ILE A 185 -11.09 -2.67 18.38
N ALA A 186 -12.20 -2.57 19.11
CA ALA A 186 -13.55 -2.63 18.56
C ALA A 186 -14.10 -1.20 18.35
N ILE A 187 -14.61 -0.94 17.16
CA ILE A 187 -15.26 0.32 16.80
C ILE A 187 -16.74 0.05 16.55
N HIS A 188 -17.60 0.65 17.36
CA HIS A 188 -19.04 0.62 17.13
C HIS A 188 -19.49 1.91 16.46
N VAL A 189 -20.05 1.81 15.26
CA VAL A 189 -20.57 2.97 14.53
C VAL A 189 -22.04 3.15 14.87
N ASP A 190 -22.34 4.20 15.61
CA ASP A 190 -23.69 4.64 15.96
C ASP A 190 -24.06 5.88 15.13
N ALA A 191 -24.09 5.69 13.82
CA ALA A 191 -24.42 6.72 12.83
C ALA A 191 -24.88 6.07 11.52
N GLU A 192 -25.82 6.73 10.83
CA GLU A 192 -26.16 6.37 9.46
C GLU A 192 -25.13 6.95 8.49
N LEU A 193 -24.53 6.08 7.66
CA LEU A 193 -23.57 6.44 6.61
C LEU A 193 -24.24 6.31 5.25
N THR A 194 -24.32 7.40 4.49
CA THR A 194 -25.02 7.42 3.20
C THR A 194 -24.06 7.65 2.04
N TYR A 195 -23.13 8.59 2.19
CA TYR A 195 -22.24 9.04 1.13
C TYR A 195 -20.82 8.54 1.34
N ALA A 196 -20.05 8.39 0.26
CA ALA A 196 -18.62 8.02 0.35
C ALA A 196 -17.81 8.98 1.26
N ALA A 197 -18.22 10.25 1.33
CA ALA A 197 -17.64 11.23 2.22
C ALA A 197 -17.87 10.90 3.71
N ASP A 198 -18.99 10.24 4.07
CA ASP A 198 -19.26 9.82 5.46
C ASP A 198 -18.26 8.73 5.89
N TYR A 199 -17.97 7.78 5.00
CA TYR A 199 -16.96 6.74 5.21
C TYR A 199 -15.55 7.35 5.30
N GLY A 200 -15.26 8.36 4.47
CA GLY A 200 -14.03 9.13 4.55
C GLY A 200 -13.88 9.88 5.89
N ALA A 201 -14.94 10.54 6.36
CA ALA A 201 -14.96 11.23 7.64
C ALA A 201 -14.81 10.26 8.83
N LEU A 202 -15.55 9.15 8.82
CA LEU A 202 -15.43 8.08 9.80
C LEU A 202 -13.99 7.53 9.83
N GLY A 203 -13.42 7.22 8.67
CA GLY A 203 -12.07 6.70 8.58
C GLY A 203 -11.01 7.69 9.05
N TYR A 204 -11.16 8.97 8.72
CA TYR A 204 -10.27 10.01 9.20
C TYR A 204 -10.31 10.11 10.73
N HIS A 205 -11.52 10.17 11.31
CA HIS A 205 -11.75 10.23 12.75
C HIS A 205 -11.10 9.05 13.48
N VAL A 206 -11.46 7.83 13.07
CA VAL A 206 -10.96 6.60 13.69
C VAL A 206 -9.45 6.48 13.55
N GLY A 207 -8.90 6.68 12.34
CA GLY A 207 -7.46 6.58 12.12
C GLY A 207 -6.66 7.56 12.96
N LYS A 208 -7.16 8.80 13.14
CA LYS A 208 -6.50 9.80 14.00
C LYS A 208 -6.43 9.34 15.46
N GLN A 209 -7.48 8.67 15.94
CA GLN A 209 -7.60 8.20 17.31
C GLN A 209 -6.79 6.94 17.58
N ILE A 210 -6.90 5.92 16.72
CA ILE A 210 -6.35 4.59 16.98
C ILE A 210 -4.92 4.39 16.43
N LYS A 211 -4.44 5.33 15.62
CA LYS A 211 -3.17 5.23 14.90
C LYS A 211 -3.11 3.94 14.09
N ASN A 212 -2.10 3.11 14.30
CA ASN A 212 -1.82 1.89 13.54
C ASN A 212 -2.42 0.63 14.17
N LYS A 213 -3.35 0.75 15.14
CA LYS A 213 -4.15 -0.38 15.63
C LYS A 213 -5.01 -0.96 14.49
N ILE A 214 -5.46 -2.21 14.65
CA ILE A 214 -6.31 -2.92 13.70
C ILE A 214 -7.75 -2.87 14.24
N PRO A 215 -8.65 -2.06 13.67
CA PRO A 215 -10.02 -1.95 14.15
C PRO A 215 -10.90 -3.10 13.63
N TYR A 216 -11.80 -3.57 14.51
CA TYR A 216 -12.96 -4.38 14.16
C TYR A 216 -14.22 -3.51 14.25
N PHE A 217 -14.88 -3.25 13.11
CA PHE A 217 -16.05 -2.42 13.03
C PHE A 217 -17.35 -3.22 13.17
N THR A 218 -18.30 -2.64 13.89
CA THR A 218 -19.71 -3.06 13.93
C THR A 218 -20.60 -1.85 13.64
N GLY A 219 -21.84 -2.09 13.20
CA GLY A 219 -22.81 -1.02 12.92
C GLY A 219 -22.75 -0.42 11.50
N ILE A 220 -21.73 -0.78 10.70
CA ILE A 220 -21.68 -0.46 9.27
C ILE A 220 -22.48 -1.53 8.52
N LYS A 221 -23.47 -1.11 7.72
CA LYS A 221 -24.34 -2.01 6.95
C LYS A 221 -24.30 -1.64 5.47
N ASP A 222 -24.45 -2.64 4.60
CA ASP A 222 -24.65 -2.48 3.15
C ASP A 222 -23.56 -1.65 2.42
N ALA A 223 -22.31 -1.67 2.92
CA ALA A 223 -21.22 -0.94 2.30
C ALA A 223 -20.62 -1.72 1.11
N ASN A 224 -20.62 -1.10 -0.08
CA ASN A 224 -19.96 -1.66 -1.25
C ASN A 224 -18.43 -1.43 -1.23
N THR A 225 -17.72 -2.04 -2.17
CA THR A 225 -16.26 -1.96 -2.33
C THR A 225 -15.72 -0.51 -2.36
N ASP A 226 -16.45 0.43 -2.99
CA ASP A 226 -16.00 1.83 -3.08
C ASP A 226 -16.13 2.58 -1.74
N LEU A 227 -17.16 2.28 -0.96
CA LEU A 227 -17.33 2.84 0.39
C LEU A 227 -16.27 2.30 1.36
N LEU A 228 -15.97 1.01 1.28
CA LEU A 228 -14.88 0.39 2.04
C LEU A 228 -13.51 0.94 1.66
N LYS A 229 -13.28 1.18 0.35
CA LYS A 229 -12.09 1.87 -0.15
C LYS A 229 -11.96 3.28 0.45
N ALA A 230 -13.04 4.06 0.49
CA ALA A 230 -13.03 5.41 1.07
C ALA A 230 -12.68 5.39 2.56
N LEU A 231 -13.30 4.48 3.33
CA LEU A 231 -13.01 4.26 4.75
C LEU A 231 -11.54 3.91 4.99
N GLY A 232 -11.04 2.89 4.28
CA GLY A 232 -9.68 2.40 4.39
C GLY A 232 -8.63 3.44 4.00
N ALA A 233 -8.87 4.18 2.91
CA ALA A 233 -7.98 5.24 2.45
C ALA A 233 -7.85 6.37 3.48
N ALA A 234 -8.96 6.81 4.07
CA ALA A 234 -8.95 7.85 5.08
C ALA A 234 -8.23 7.41 6.37
N MET A 235 -8.47 6.18 6.85
CA MET A 235 -7.73 5.64 8.01
C MET A 235 -6.24 5.45 7.73
N ALA A 236 -5.88 5.02 6.52
CA ALA A 236 -4.49 4.85 6.12
C ALA A 236 -3.75 6.19 6.09
N ALA A 237 -4.44 7.28 5.72
CA ALA A 237 -3.90 8.64 5.69
C ALA A 237 -3.79 9.28 7.09
N SER A 238 -4.80 9.14 7.95
CA SER A 238 -4.83 9.79 9.27
C SER A 238 -4.17 8.99 10.40
N GLY A 239 -4.11 7.67 10.25
CA GLY A 239 -3.65 6.73 11.30
C GLY A 239 -2.59 5.73 10.89
N ALA A 240 -2.29 5.58 9.59
CA ALA A 240 -1.49 4.47 9.07
C ALA A 240 -2.11 3.08 9.34
N VAL A 241 -3.44 3.00 9.40
CA VAL A 241 -4.18 1.73 9.49
C VAL A 241 -4.00 0.95 8.17
N ALA A 242 -3.36 -0.21 8.26
CA ALA A 242 -3.03 -1.06 7.11
C ALA A 242 -3.99 -2.26 6.93
N LEU A 243 -4.82 -2.54 7.93
CA LEU A 243 -5.82 -3.61 7.94
C LEU A 243 -6.95 -3.18 8.89
N TYR A 244 -8.18 -3.45 8.50
CA TYR A 244 -9.37 -3.36 9.33
C TYR A 244 -10.32 -4.52 9.00
N HIS A 245 -11.20 -4.83 9.95
CA HIS A 245 -12.27 -5.81 9.76
C HIS A 245 -13.61 -5.13 9.96
N ILE A 246 -14.61 -5.53 9.20
CA ILE A 246 -16.00 -5.09 9.38
C ILE A 246 -16.87 -6.33 9.41
N GLU A 247 -17.65 -6.45 10.49
CA GLU A 247 -18.64 -7.52 10.69
C GLU A 247 -19.49 -7.72 9.43
N ASP A 248 -19.65 -8.98 9.02
CA ASP A 248 -20.42 -9.43 7.85
C ASP A 248 -19.98 -8.89 6.47
N LEU A 249 -18.96 -8.02 6.38
CA LEU A 249 -18.57 -7.34 5.13
C LEU A 249 -17.16 -7.67 4.65
N THR A 250 -16.17 -7.73 5.55
CA THR A 250 -14.78 -8.03 5.15
C THR A 250 -14.51 -9.54 5.20
N PRO A 251 -13.71 -10.11 4.26
CA PRO A 251 -13.57 -11.57 4.13
C PRO A 251 -13.00 -12.32 5.34
N GLU A 252 -12.29 -11.63 6.24
CA GLU A 252 -11.68 -12.24 7.44
C GLU A 252 -12.45 -11.94 8.73
N ALA A 253 -13.56 -11.20 8.68
CA ALA A 253 -14.27 -10.74 9.89
C ALA A 253 -14.73 -11.90 10.79
N ASP A 254 -15.28 -12.97 10.21
CA ASP A 254 -15.78 -14.12 10.96
C ASP A 254 -14.67 -15.06 11.48
N LEU A 255 -13.43 -14.82 11.06
CA LEU A 255 -12.29 -15.67 11.39
C LEU A 255 -11.45 -15.09 12.54
N VAL A 256 -11.57 -13.79 12.81
CA VAL A 256 -10.77 -13.11 13.81
C VAL A 256 -11.40 -13.14 15.20
N GLU A 257 -10.57 -13.04 16.23
CA GLU A 257 -11.05 -12.92 17.61
C GLU A 257 -11.44 -11.46 17.92
N SER A 258 -12.74 -11.20 18.03
CA SER A 258 -13.29 -9.85 18.26
C SER A 258 -13.85 -9.62 19.67
N LYS A 259 -13.70 -10.61 20.57
CA LYS A 259 -14.18 -10.54 21.95
C LYS A 259 -13.20 -9.79 22.85
N ASP A 260 -13.73 -9.14 23.88
CA ASP A 260 -12.97 -8.49 24.95
C ASP A 260 -11.97 -7.40 24.49
N LEU A 261 -12.21 -6.80 23.33
CA LEU A 261 -11.44 -5.66 22.83
C LEU A 261 -11.83 -4.36 23.53
N GLU A 262 -10.87 -3.45 23.66
CA GLU A 262 -11.14 -2.04 23.97
C GLU A 262 -12.19 -1.51 22.97
N LYS A 263 -13.24 -0.84 23.45
CA LYS A 263 -14.37 -0.40 22.62
C LYS A 263 -14.45 1.12 22.52
N ILE A 264 -14.53 1.63 21.29
CA ILE A 264 -14.85 3.03 20.99
C ILE A 264 -16.19 3.04 20.27
N THR A 265 -17.07 3.99 20.62
CA THR A 265 -18.29 4.27 19.86
C THR A 265 -18.09 5.57 19.10
N VAL A 266 -18.36 5.54 17.79
CA VAL A 266 -18.34 6.73 16.93
C VAL A 266 -19.78 7.12 16.63
N SER A 267 -20.15 8.32 17.06
CA SER A 267 -21.49 8.87 16.89
C SER A 267 -21.62 9.72 15.63
N LYS A 268 -22.85 10.10 15.29
CA LYS A 268 -23.11 11.09 14.24
C LYS A 268 -22.40 12.44 14.48
N ASN A 269 -22.24 12.85 15.74
CA ASN A 269 -21.57 14.11 16.06
C ASN A 269 -20.09 14.04 15.73
N ASP A 270 -19.42 12.91 15.97
CA ASP A 270 -18.01 12.71 15.64
C ASP A 270 -17.75 12.82 14.12
N ILE A 271 -18.68 12.31 13.31
CA ILE A 271 -18.65 12.44 11.85
C ILE A 271 -18.86 13.91 11.45
N SER A 272 -19.85 14.58 12.05
CA SER A 272 -20.16 15.99 11.77
C SER A 272 -19.00 16.92 12.13
N ASP A 273 -18.34 16.69 13.27
CA ASP A 273 -17.17 17.44 13.71
C ASP A 273 -15.97 17.20 12.78
N THR A 274 -15.86 15.99 12.22
CA THR A 274 -14.85 15.69 11.21
C THR A 274 -15.09 16.46 9.92
N TYR A 275 -16.34 16.54 9.44
CA TYR A 275 -16.71 17.41 8.31
C TYR A 275 -16.35 18.87 8.59
N ASN A 276 -16.70 19.41 9.75
CA ASN A 276 -16.36 20.79 10.14
C ASN A 276 -14.85 21.04 10.19
N THR A 277 -14.07 20.01 10.51
CA THR A 277 -12.61 20.09 10.55
C THR A 277 -12.00 20.11 9.15
N LEU A 278 -12.52 19.29 8.23
CA LEU A 278 -11.95 19.06 6.90
C LEU A 278 -12.50 20.03 5.84
N ASN A 279 -13.75 20.46 5.94
CA ASN A 279 -14.37 21.41 5.01
C ASN A 279 -13.96 22.85 5.35
N LYS A 280 -12.74 23.22 4.96
CA LYS A 280 -12.14 24.54 5.23
C LYS A 280 -12.17 25.49 4.02
N GLY A 281 -12.46 24.99 2.83
CA GLY A 281 -12.51 25.78 1.59
C GLY A 281 -13.89 26.40 1.33
N SER A 282 -13.92 27.61 0.80
CA SER A 282 -15.13 28.26 0.29
C SER A 282 -15.37 27.97 -1.20
N ASP A 283 -14.29 27.82 -1.96
CA ASP A 283 -14.30 27.64 -3.41
C ASP A 283 -13.55 26.34 -3.77
N PRO A 284 -14.17 25.43 -4.54
CA PRO A 284 -13.50 24.20 -4.95
C PRO A 284 -12.43 24.52 -6.00
N ASP A 285 -11.18 24.06 -5.77
CA ASP A 285 -10.11 24.13 -6.77
C ASP A 285 -10.39 23.20 -7.97
N ILE A 286 -11.05 22.05 -7.70
CA ILE A 286 -11.43 21.03 -8.68
C ILE A 286 -12.74 20.37 -8.21
N VAL A 287 -13.69 20.15 -9.13
CA VAL A 287 -14.87 19.30 -8.91
C VAL A 287 -14.69 18.05 -9.77
N ILE A 288 -14.61 16.88 -9.13
CA ILE A 288 -14.35 15.57 -9.75
C ILE A 288 -15.63 14.73 -9.75
#